data_AF-A0AAD7FVE2-F1
#
_entry.id   AF-A0AAD7FVE2-F1
#
_cell.length_a   1.000
_cell.length_b   1.000
_cell.length_c   1.000
_cell.angle_alpha   90.00
_cell.angle_beta   90.00
_cell.angle_gamma   90.00
#
_symmetry.space_group_name_H-M   'P 1'
#
loop_
_entity.id
_entity.type
_entity.pdbx_description
1 polymer ?
#
loop_
_entity_poly.entity_id
_entity_poly.type
_entity_poly.pdbx_seq_one_letter_code
_entity_poly.pdbx_strand_id
1 'polypeptide(L)'
;MSTEYLTQLFDDFSNSTGVCKILHATEGASTGLDVGDIVAVVDYGCPQNKLTGLQRGGRCGRRGQMSVYLVMAEPWAYTASLETIDPNSNDPDRPISGRLLKNSKKPARAGLAMILYVRSKLCLREMIRRYLADDSPSALAISTPWCCDLDHPDSPQLRFDKWSFFPGRFIYTDATGAIYAGDVDEPDRVHLNTPTTKKRKAKGPPNRKVLDREDLQDRLRDWLTSTHASDPRRAVRPASFILDAKGIKTLSTIHPDRMRSAAQVVETIQEAAEWQEEWGERVFAVISSYDAELRRLSSAQKVRATA
;
A
#
# COMPACT_ATOMS: atom_id res chain seq x y z
N MET A 1 -1.04 -8.15 9.51
CA MET A 1 -2.35 -8.85 9.56
C MET A 1 -2.19 -9.99 10.56
N SER A 2 -3.27 -10.41 11.25
CA SER A 2 -3.16 -11.55 12.16
C SER A 2 -2.99 -12.85 11.38
N THR A 3 -2.43 -13.87 12.03
CA THR A 3 -2.20 -15.19 11.41
C THR A 3 -3.52 -15.84 11.02
N GLU A 4 -4.55 -15.69 11.85
CA GLU A 4 -5.89 -16.24 11.61
C GLU A 4 -6.51 -15.63 10.35
N TYR A 5 -6.39 -14.32 10.19
CA TYR A 5 -6.87 -13.63 8.99
C TYR A 5 -6.14 -14.10 7.72
N LEU A 6 -4.81 -14.23 7.78
CA LEU A 6 -4.02 -14.68 6.62
C LEU A 6 -4.35 -16.12 6.23
N THR A 7 -4.59 -16.98 7.22
CA THR A 7 -4.98 -18.39 7.02
C THR A 7 -6.35 -18.45 6.36
N GLN A 8 -7.35 -17.78 6.93
CA GLN A 8 -8.70 -17.75 6.36
C GLN A 8 -8.72 -17.19 4.93
N LEU A 9 -7.97 -16.10 4.68
CA LEU A 9 -7.87 -15.51 3.35
C LEU A 9 -7.24 -16.48 2.33
N PHE A 10 -6.20 -17.21 2.74
CA PHE A 10 -5.55 -18.21 1.89
C PHE A 10 -6.48 -19.39 1.60
N ASP A 11 -7.19 -19.89 2.62
CA ASP A 11 -8.15 -20.98 2.47
C ASP A 11 -9.29 -20.58 1.53
N ASP A 12 -9.82 -19.36 1.68
CA ASP A 12 -10.86 -18.80 0.82
C ASP A 12 -10.37 -18.57 -0.62
N PHE A 13 -9.09 -18.26 -0.83
CA PHE A 13 -8.53 -18.03 -2.16
C PHE A 13 -8.15 -19.33 -2.88
N SER A 14 -7.58 -20.29 -2.14
CA SER A 14 -7.13 -21.57 -2.69
C SER A 14 -8.28 -22.53 -3.00
N ASN A 15 -9.45 -22.34 -2.36
CA ASN A 15 -10.63 -23.14 -2.61
C ASN A 15 -11.48 -22.60 -3.78
N SER A 16 -11.80 -23.47 -4.74
CA SER A 16 -12.71 -23.15 -5.86
C SER A 16 -14.08 -22.60 -5.42
N THR A 17 -14.59 -23.02 -4.26
CA THR A 17 -15.86 -22.52 -3.70
C THR A 17 -15.68 -21.35 -2.73
N GLY A 18 -14.44 -20.96 -2.43
CA GLY A 18 -14.15 -19.89 -1.48
C GLY A 18 -14.56 -18.51 -2.02
N VAL A 19 -14.81 -17.58 -1.11
CA VAL A 19 -15.35 -16.24 -1.45
C VAL A 19 -14.28 -15.31 -2.02
N CYS A 20 -13.00 -15.57 -1.73
CA CYS A 20 -11.89 -14.76 -2.23
C CYS A 20 -11.52 -15.22 -3.64
N LYS A 21 -11.85 -14.43 -4.66
CA LYS A 21 -11.49 -14.73 -6.06
C LYS A 21 -10.24 -14.00 -6.54
N ILE A 22 -9.86 -12.93 -5.86
CA ILE A 22 -8.70 -12.09 -6.20
C ILE A 22 -7.91 -11.83 -4.92
N LEU A 23 -6.67 -12.30 -4.89
CA LEU A 23 -5.75 -12.07 -3.80
C LEU A 23 -4.76 -10.96 -4.17
N HIS A 24 -4.82 -9.83 -3.46
CA HIS A 24 -3.82 -8.77 -3.57
C HIS A 24 -2.75 -8.97 -2.50
N ALA A 25 -1.55 -9.38 -2.93
CA ALA A 25 -0.44 -9.71 -2.06
C ALA A 25 0.78 -8.81 -2.33
N THR A 26 1.54 -8.52 -1.27
CA THR A 26 2.90 -7.98 -1.42
C THR A 26 3.85 -9.10 -1.87
N GLU A 27 5.05 -8.73 -2.31
CA GLU A 27 6.10 -9.68 -2.69
C GLU A 27 6.30 -10.78 -1.64
N GLY A 28 6.53 -10.40 -0.37
CA GLY A 28 6.76 -11.37 0.71
C GLY A 28 5.54 -12.22 1.08
N ALA A 29 4.32 -11.75 0.79
CA ALA A 29 3.10 -12.55 1.01
C ALA A 29 2.79 -13.47 -0.17
N SER A 30 3.30 -13.17 -1.37
CA SER A 30 3.11 -13.98 -2.57
C SER A 30 4.05 -15.18 -2.65
N THR A 31 5.19 -15.11 -1.95
CA THR A 31 6.16 -16.21 -1.89
C THR A 31 5.61 -17.38 -1.09
N GLY A 32 5.64 -18.58 -1.67
CA GLY A 32 5.16 -19.80 -1.00
C GLY A 32 3.69 -20.12 -1.28
N LEU A 33 2.97 -19.29 -2.04
CA LEU A 33 1.63 -19.65 -2.52
C LEU A 33 1.74 -20.77 -3.55
N ASP A 34 1.18 -21.93 -3.21
CA ASP A 34 1.03 -23.07 -4.13
C ASP A 34 -0.46 -23.33 -4.35
N VAL A 35 -1.02 -22.65 -5.35
CA VAL A 35 -2.42 -22.79 -5.75
C VAL A 35 -2.42 -23.23 -7.22
N GLY A 36 -2.98 -24.41 -7.49
CA GLY A 36 -2.91 -25.03 -8.83
C GLY A 36 -3.75 -24.33 -9.90
N ASP A 37 -4.83 -23.65 -9.50
CA ASP A 37 -5.88 -23.14 -10.40
C ASP A 37 -5.79 -21.62 -10.64
N ILE A 38 -4.59 -21.03 -10.59
CA ILE A 38 -4.41 -19.61 -10.89
C ILE A 38 -4.47 -19.40 -12.42
N VAL A 39 -5.46 -18.64 -12.88
CA VAL A 39 -5.66 -18.29 -14.30
C VAL A 39 -5.01 -16.97 -14.70
N ALA A 40 -4.80 -16.07 -13.75
CA ALA A 40 -4.21 -14.76 -14.01
C ALA A 40 -3.29 -14.35 -12.85
N VAL A 41 -2.08 -13.91 -13.20
CA VAL A 41 -1.17 -13.23 -12.28
C VAL A 41 -0.93 -11.83 -12.82
N VAL A 42 -1.16 -10.82 -11.99
CA VAL A 42 -0.96 -9.42 -12.35
C VAL A 42 0.10 -8.80 -11.44
N ASP A 43 1.23 -8.43 -12.01
CA ASP A 43 2.20 -7.57 -11.34
C ASP A 43 1.80 -6.11 -11.55
N TYR A 44 1.31 -5.47 -10.49
CA TYR A 44 0.95 -4.05 -10.50
C TYR A 44 2.22 -3.19 -10.37
N GLY A 45 2.77 -2.80 -11.52
CA GLY A 45 4.02 -2.09 -11.66
C GLY A 45 5.21 -3.03 -11.93
N CYS A 46 6.32 -2.46 -12.41
CA CYS A 46 7.51 -3.25 -12.74
C CYS A 46 8.13 -3.90 -11.49
N PRO A 47 8.32 -5.24 -11.48
CA PRO A 47 9.13 -5.92 -10.48
C PRO A 47 10.56 -5.38 -10.43
N GLN A 48 11.22 -5.54 -9.28
CA GLN A 48 12.61 -5.09 -9.14
C GLN A 48 13.57 -5.87 -10.03
N ASN A 49 13.35 -7.18 -10.19
CA ASN A 49 14.19 -8.04 -11.01
C ASN A 49 13.31 -8.98 -11.84
N LYS A 50 13.86 -9.48 -12.96
CA LYS A 50 13.14 -10.31 -13.93
C LYS A 50 12.90 -11.72 -13.40
N LEU A 51 13.81 -12.26 -12.60
CA LEU A 51 13.65 -13.58 -11.99
C LEU A 51 12.41 -13.66 -11.10
N THR A 52 12.21 -12.68 -10.21
CA THR A 52 11.03 -12.55 -9.35
C THR A 52 9.77 -12.47 -10.19
N GLY A 53 9.75 -11.63 -11.24
CA GLY A 53 8.61 -11.55 -12.16
C GLY A 53 8.32 -12.89 -12.85
N LEU A 54 9.36 -13.61 -13.27
CA LEU A 54 9.22 -14.94 -13.88
C LEU A 54 8.67 -15.98 -12.89
N GLN A 55 9.17 -15.99 -11.65
CA GLN A 55 8.70 -16.89 -10.61
C GLN A 55 7.25 -16.62 -10.21
N ARG A 56 6.81 -15.36 -10.25
CA ARG A 56 5.41 -14.96 -10.05
C ARG A 56 4.54 -15.39 -11.22
N GLY A 57 4.97 -15.10 -12.44
CA GLY A 57 4.30 -15.56 -13.66
C GLY A 57 4.14 -17.08 -13.70
N GLY A 58 5.17 -17.84 -13.30
CA GLY A 58 5.13 -19.30 -13.21
C GLY A 58 4.19 -19.88 -12.14
N ARG A 59 3.44 -19.04 -11.41
CA ARG A 59 2.34 -19.49 -10.54
C ARG A 59 1.05 -19.72 -11.32
N CYS A 60 0.88 -19.10 -12.48
CA CYS A 60 -0.28 -19.34 -13.32
C CYS A 60 -0.13 -20.65 -14.12
N GLY A 61 -1.26 -21.29 -14.46
CA GLY A 61 -1.26 -22.41 -15.41
C GLY A 61 -0.61 -23.72 -14.94
N ARG A 62 -0.43 -23.92 -13.62
CA ARG A 62 0.28 -25.09 -13.07
C ARG A 62 -0.35 -26.44 -13.42
N ARG A 63 -1.65 -26.48 -13.69
CA ARG A 63 -2.37 -27.69 -14.11
C ARG A 63 -2.63 -27.74 -15.62
N GLY A 64 -1.90 -26.94 -16.40
CA GLY A 64 -2.03 -26.89 -17.86
C GLY A 64 -3.25 -26.12 -18.36
N GLN A 65 -4.00 -25.46 -17.46
CA GLN A 65 -5.05 -24.55 -17.85
C GLN A 65 -4.48 -23.31 -18.55
N MET A 66 -5.27 -22.75 -19.45
CA MET A 66 -4.93 -21.50 -20.11
C MET A 66 -4.84 -20.37 -19.10
N SER A 67 -3.73 -19.63 -19.11
CA SER A 67 -3.45 -18.63 -18.09
C SER A 67 -2.65 -17.44 -18.64
N VAL A 68 -2.77 -16.30 -17.97
CA VAL A 68 -2.09 -15.05 -18.34
C VAL A 68 -1.18 -14.55 -17.21
N TYR A 69 -0.01 -14.04 -17.59
CA TYR A 69 0.83 -13.22 -16.73
C TYR A 69 0.87 -11.81 -17.32
N LEU A 70 0.35 -10.83 -16.56
CA LEU A 70 0.27 -9.43 -16.96
C LEU A 70 1.20 -8.59 -16.09
N VAL A 71 2.04 -7.77 -16.73
CA VAL A 71 2.82 -6.73 -16.05
C VAL A 71 2.22 -5.37 -16.40
N MET A 72 1.64 -4.68 -15.41
CA MET A 72 1.14 -3.32 -15.59
C MET A 72 2.28 -2.33 -15.34
N ALA A 73 3.09 -2.05 -16.36
CA ALA A 73 4.24 -1.17 -16.23
C ALA A 73 3.86 0.32 -16.09
N GLU A 74 4.59 1.05 -15.25
CA GLU A 74 4.42 2.49 -15.13
C GLU A 74 5.05 3.26 -16.32
N PRO A 75 4.55 4.48 -16.66
CA PRO A 75 5.06 5.24 -17.80
C PRO A 75 6.58 5.49 -17.80
N TRP A 76 7.17 5.67 -16.62
CA TRP A 76 8.62 5.88 -16.50
C TRP A 76 9.44 4.69 -17.00
N ALA A 77 8.90 3.47 -17.00
CA ALA A 77 9.61 2.28 -17.47
C ALA A 77 9.87 2.34 -18.99
N TYR A 78 9.00 3.04 -19.73
CA TYR A 78 9.15 3.23 -21.18
C TYR A 78 10.14 4.34 -21.54
N THR A 79 10.31 5.33 -20.66
CA THR A 79 11.13 6.52 -20.90
C THR A 79 12.44 6.55 -20.10
N ALA A 80 12.70 5.53 -19.27
CA ALA A 80 13.93 5.42 -18.50
C ALA A 80 15.18 5.47 -19.40
N SER A 81 16.14 6.32 -19.03
CA SER A 81 17.44 6.37 -19.72
C SER A 81 18.25 5.09 -19.44
N LEU A 82 18.86 4.58 -20.50
CA LEU A 82 19.72 3.39 -20.49
C LEU A 82 21.21 3.78 -20.68
N GLU A 83 21.54 5.06 -20.67
CA GLU A 83 22.89 5.56 -20.99
C GLU A 83 23.90 5.33 -19.86
N THR A 84 23.43 5.22 -18.62
CA THR A 84 24.27 5.00 -17.43
C THR A 84 24.58 3.52 -17.18
N ILE A 85 24.28 2.65 -18.14
CA ILE A 85 24.49 1.22 -18.01
C ILE A 85 25.98 0.92 -18.13
N ASP A 86 26.56 0.35 -17.08
CA ASP A 86 27.89 -0.25 -17.14
C ASP A 86 27.88 -1.37 -18.19
N PRO A 87 28.63 -1.24 -19.30
CA PRO A 87 28.67 -2.25 -20.36
C PRO A 87 29.36 -3.55 -19.90
N ASN A 88 30.15 -3.50 -18.82
CA ASN A 88 30.90 -4.65 -18.32
C ASN A 88 30.13 -5.48 -17.28
N SER A 89 28.93 -5.05 -16.90
CA SER A 89 28.14 -5.78 -15.92
C SER A 89 27.39 -6.95 -16.55
N ASN A 90 27.74 -8.16 -16.11
CA ASN A 90 27.10 -9.41 -16.52
C ASN A 90 25.77 -9.68 -15.79
N ASP A 91 25.39 -8.86 -14.80
CA ASP A 91 24.12 -9.02 -14.09
C ASP A 91 22.99 -8.35 -14.89
N PRO A 92 22.07 -9.14 -15.50
CA PRO A 92 20.96 -8.59 -16.26
C PRO A 92 19.93 -7.86 -15.36
N ASP A 93 19.91 -8.11 -14.04
CA ASP A 93 18.98 -7.52 -13.09
C ASP A 93 19.56 -6.34 -12.31
N ARG A 94 20.75 -5.87 -12.69
CA ARG A 94 21.35 -4.68 -12.08
C ARG A 94 20.39 -3.48 -12.14
N PRO A 95 20.34 -2.64 -11.09
CA PRO A 95 19.51 -1.44 -11.11
C PRO A 95 19.94 -0.48 -12.22
N ILE A 96 18.98 0.14 -12.92
CA ILE A 96 19.27 1.08 -14.02
C ILE A 96 20.09 2.30 -13.57
N SER A 97 19.97 2.72 -12.31
CA SER A 97 20.71 3.86 -11.76
C SER A 97 22.12 3.50 -11.25
N GLY A 98 22.56 2.25 -11.43
CA GLY A 98 23.80 1.76 -10.83
C GLY A 98 23.68 1.65 -9.31
N ARG A 99 24.45 2.45 -8.57
CA ARG A 99 24.50 2.38 -7.11
C ARG A 99 23.20 2.89 -6.47
N LEU A 100 22.53 2.02 -5.72
CA LEU A 100 21.34 2.39 -4.95
C LEU A 100 21.71 3.15 -3.67
N LEU A 101 20.93 4.20 -3.38
CA LEU A 101 20.93 4.90 -2.10
C LEU A 101 19.84 4.31 -1.20
N LYS A 102 19.95 4.52 0.12
CA LYS A 102 18.97 4.05 1.12
C LYS A 102 17.52 4.46 0.79
N ASN A 103 17.35 5.62 0.15
CA ASN A 103 16.04 6.19 -0.20
C ASN A 103 15.75 6.16 -1.72
N SER A 104 16.46 5.31 -2.49
CA SER A 104 16.22 5.16 -3.92
C SER A 104 14.76 4.81 -4.20
N LYS A 105 14.15 5.59 -5.10
CA LYS A 105 12.77 5.38 -5.56
C LYS A 105 12.68 4.15 -6.46
N LYS A 106 11.46 3.70 -6.74
CA LYS A 106 11.20 2.53 -7.58
C LYS A 106 11.93 2.55 -8.95
N PRO A 107 11.95 3.65 -9.72
CA PRO A 107 12.67 3.68 -11.00
C PRO A 107 14.14 3.33 -10.86
N ALA A 108 14.83 3.91 -9.87
CA ALA A 108 16.24 3.65 -9.61
C ALA A 108 16.50 2.18 -9.24
N ARG A 109 15.55 1.52 -8.57
CA ARG A 109 15.65 0.13 -8.12
C ARG A 109 15.34 -0.90 -9.19
N ALA A 110 14.64 -0.53 -10.26
CA ALA A 110 14.22 -1.47 -11.28
C ALA A 110 15.44 -2.02 -12.04
N GLY A 111 15.46 -3.35 -12.19
CA GLY A 111 16.49 -4.09 -12.88
C GLY A 111 16.42 -3.88 -14.38
N LEU A 112 17.58 -3.80 -15.02
CA LEU A 112 17.70 -3.56 -16.45
C LEU A 112 16.88 -4.55 -17.29
N ALA A 113 16.93 -5.85 -16.98
CA ALA A 113 16.19 -6.88 -17.69
C ALA A 113 14.67 -6.65 -17.67
N MET A 114 14.10 -6.16 -16.56
CA MET A 114 12.67 -5.82 -16.52
C MET A 114 12.34 -4.63 -17.39
N ILE A 115 13.21 -3.62 -17.44
CA ILE A 115 13.00 -2.46 -18.32
C ILE A 115 13.10 -2.86 -19.79
N LEU A 116 14.07 -3.70 -20.15
CA LEU A 116 14.19 -4.25 -21.49
C LEU A 116 13.02 -5.16 -21.86
N TYR A 117 12.50 -5.93 -20.90
CA TYR A 117 11.31 -6.77 -21.10
C TYR A 117 10.06 -5.92 -21.42
N VAL A 118 9.80 -4.88 -20.62
CA VAL A 118 8.66 -3.96 -20.83
C VAL A 118 8.78 -3.20 -22.15
N ARG A 119 9.99 -2.83 -22.55
CA ARG A 119 10.25 -2.08 -23.79
C ARG A 119 10.45 -2.99 -25.01
N SER A 120 10.39 -4.30 -24.84
CA SER A 120 10.74 -5.24 -25.88
C SER A 120 9.87 -5.06 -27.12
N LYS A 121 10.50 -5.19 -28.29
CA LYS A 121 9.83 -5.39 -29.58
C LYS A 121 9.97 -6.82 -30.09
N LEU A 122 10.67 -7.67 -29.33
CA LEU A 122 10.84 -9.09 -29.58
C LEU A 122 9.85 -9.88 -28.74
N CYS A 123 9.39 -11.01 -29.27
CA CYS A 123 8.63 -12.03 -28.54
C CYS A 123 9.10 -12.15 -27.07
N LEU A 124 8.17 -12.05 -26.11
CA LEU A 124 8.52 -12.06 -24.69
C LEU A 124 9.10 -13.43 -24.24
N ARG A 125 8.75 -14.53 -24.93
CA ARG A 125 9.38 -15.84 -24.73
C ARG A 125 10.84 -15.84 -25.17
N GLU A 126 11.15 -15.22 -26.32
CA GLU A 126 12.55 -15.05 -26.77
C GLU A 126 13.35 -14.19 -25.80
N MET A 127 12.75 -13.14 -25.23
CA MET A 127 13.39 -12.35 -24.18
C MET A 127 13.69 -13.19 -22.93
N ILE A 128 12.74 -14.02 -22.48
CA ILE A 128 12.93 -14.92 -21.34
C ILE A 128 14.01 -15.96 -21.64
N ARG A 129 14.00 -16.54 -22.84
CA ARG A 129 15.02 -17.48 -23.31
C ARG A 129 16.42 -16.90 -23.20
N ARG A 130 16.63 -15.69 -23.75
CA ARG A 130 17.91 -14.98 -23.68
C ARG A 130 18.32 -14.66 -22.25
N TYR A 131 17.37 -14.21 -21.43
CA TYR A 131 17.61 -13.89 -20.02
C TYR A 131 18.06 -15.12 -19.21
N LEU A 132 17.49 -16.30 -19.48
CA LEU A 132 17.85 -17.55 -18.82
C LEU A 132 19.04 -18.29 -19.47
N ALA A 133 19.54 -17.81 -20.61
CA ALA A 133 20.47 -18.54 -21.46
C ALA A 133 20.00 -19.97 -21.78
N ASP A 134 18.69 -20.13 -22.04
CA ASP A 134 18.08 -21.42 -22.35
C ASP A 134 18.15 -21.69 -23.86
N ASP A 135 19.11 -22.49 -24.30
CA ASP A 135 19.23 -22.90 -25.71
C ASP A 135 18.52 -24.24 -26.01
N SER A 136 17.64 -24.70 -25.12
CA SER A 136 16.87 -25.92 -25.36
C SER A 136 15.90 -25.75 -26.54
N PRO A 137 15.64 -26.82 -27.32
CA PRO A 137 14.63 -26.78 -28.39
C PRO A 137 13.23 -26.40 -27.90
N SER A 138 12.94 -26.66 -26.61
CA SER A 138 11.67 -26.36 -25.96
C SER A 138 11.51 -24.90 -25.52
N ALA A 139 12.58 -24.10 -25.48
CA ALA A 139 12.52 -22.76 -24.88
C ALA A 139 11.56 -21.81 -25.61
N LEU A 140 11.34 -22.03 -26.90
CA LEU A 140 10.38 -21.30 -27.74
C LEU A 140 9.15 -22.13 -28.13
N ALA A 141 9.00 -23.34 -27.59
CA ALA A 141 7.83 -24.17 -27.87
C ALA A 141 6.57 -23.50 -27.31
N ILE A 142 5.51 -23.50 -28.13
CA ILE A 142 4.22 -22.92 -27.79
C ILE A 142 3.18 -24.04 -27.86
N SER A 143 2.63 -24.37 -26.69
CA SER A 143 1.56 -25.37 -26.55
C SER A 143 0.18 -24.74 -26.41
N THR A 144 0.10 -23.41 -26.39
CA THR A 144 -1.13 -22.63 -26.19
C THR A 144 -1.56 -21.93 -27.49
N PRO A 145 -2.85 -21.57 -27.65
CA PRO A 145 -3.30 -20.83 -28.83
C PRO A 145 -2.62 -19.47 -29.02
N TRP A 146 -2.12 -18.87 -27.93
CA TRP A 146 -1.50 -17.54 -27.93
C TRP A 146 -0.07 -17.57 -27.40
N CYS A 147 0.73 -16.57 -27.81
CA CYS A 147 2.10 -16.39 -27.35
C CYS A 147 2.26 -15.22 -26.36
N CYS A 148 2.33 -13.98 -26.84
CA CYS A 148 2.44 -12.76 -26.04
C CYS A 148 1.77 -11.57 -26.75
N ASP A 149 1.72 -10.41 -26.10
CA ASP A 149 1.06 -9.19 -26.58
C ASP A 149 1.80 -8.44 -27.70
N LEU A 150 2.97 -8.95 -28.10
CA LEU A 150 3.74 -8.42 -29.22
C LEU A 150 3.36 -9.12 -30.53
N ASP A 151 3.55 -8.41 -31.64
CA ASP A 151 3.26 -8.95 -32.97
C ASP A 151 4.18 -10.13 -33.31
N HIS A 152 3.58 -11.16 -33.94
CA HIS A 152 4.27 -12.34 -34.44
C HIS A 152 4.05 -12.45 -35.96
N PRO A 153 4.82 -11.72 -36.79
CA PRO A 153 4.60 -11.67 -38.24
C PRO A 153 4.64 -13.05 -38.90
N ASP A 154 5.55 -13.92 -38.46
CA ASP A 154 5.73 -15.27 -39.00
C ASP A 154 4.70 -16.27 -38.45
N SER A 155 3.87 -15.87 -37.49
CA SER A 155 2.84 -16.73 -36.90
C SER A 155 1.63 -15.91 -36.40
N PRO A 156 0.84 -15.31 -37.31
CA PRO A 156 -0.29 -14.46 -36.95
C PRO A 156 -1.36 -15.16 -36.10
N GLN A 157 -1.47 -16.49 -36.21
CA GLN A 157 -2.36 -17.32 -35.40
C GLN A 157 -2.04 -17.29 -33.89
N LEU A 158 -0.83 -16.86 -33.51
CA LEU A 158 -0.38 -16.77 -32.12
C LEU A 158 -0.70 -15.42 -31.46
N ARG A 159 -1.37 -14.51 -32.18
CA ARG A 159 -1.73 -13.18 -31.69
C ARG A 159 -2.51 -13.30 -30.38
N PHE A 160 -1.99 -12.63 -29.35
CA PHE A 160 -2.60 -12.67 -28.02
C PHE A 160 -3.92 -11.90 -27.98
N ASP A 161 -4.95 -12.57 -27.44
CA ASP A 161 -6.22 -11.94 -27.10
C ASP A 161 -6.32 -11.77 -25.58
N LYS A 162 -6.11 -10.53 -25.11
CA LYS A 162 -6.23 -10.19 -23.69
C LYS A 162 -7.67 -10.32 -23.18
N TRP A 163 -8.68 -10.13 -24.03
CA TRP A 163 -10.08 -10.12 -23.62
C TRP A 163 -10.59 -11.52 -23.27
N SER A 164 -9.93 -12.56 -23.75
CA SER A 164 -10.18 -13.94 -23.32
C SER A 164 -9.85 -14.22 -21.85
N PHE A 165 -9.06 -13.37 -21.18
CA PHE A 165 -8.70 -13.52 -19.76
C PHE A 165 -9.37 -12.52 -18.83
N PHE A 166 -9.78 -11.36 -19.35
CA PHE A 166 -10.33 -10.28 -18.56
C PHE A 166 -11.73 -9.92 -19.09
N PRO A 167 -12.80 -10.13 -18.28
CA PRO A 167 -14.17 -9.91 -18.74
C PRO A 167 -14.51 -8.43 -18.97
N GLY A 168 -13.65 -7.51 -18.52
CA GLY A 168 -13.84 -6.07 -18.65
C GLY A 168 -12.71 -5.40 -19.42
N ARG A 169 -13.01 -4.23 -19.98
CA ARG A 169 -12.01 -3.38 -20.63
C ARG A 169 -11.05 -2.78 -19.62
N PHE A 170 -9.77 -2.68 -19.98
CA PHE A 170 -8.78 -2.00 -19.15
C PHE A 170 -9.12 -0.52 -19.02
N ILE A 171 -8.90 0.02 -17.82
CA ILE A 171 -9.17 1.40 -17.48
C ILE A 171 -7.87 2.16 -17.42
N TYR A 172 -7.79 3.30 -18.09
CA TYR A 172 -6.62 4.17 -18.05
C TYR A 172 -7.01 5.65 -17.94
N THR A 173 -6.07 6.46 -17.48
CA THR A 173 -6.17 7.93 -17.45
C THR A 173 -5.29 8.50 -18.54
N ASP A 174 -5.85 9.35 -19.40
CA ASP A 174 -5.10 9.97 -20.49
C ASP A 174 -4.31 11.21 -20.04
N ALA A 175 -3.65 11.88 -20.98
CA ALA A 175 -2.86 13.08 -20.69
C ALA A 175 -3.70 14.28 -20.20
N THR A 176 -5.02 14.26 -20.43
CA THR A 176 -5.95 15.31 -19.98
C THR A 176 -6.52 15.03 -18.59
N GLY A 177 -6.27 13.84 -18.03
CA GLY A 177 -6.87 13.39 -16.77
C GLY A 177 -8.24 12.73 -16.93
N ALA A 178 -8.73 12.59 -18.18
CA ALA A 178 -9.95 11.85 -18.46
C ALA A 178 -9.72 10.35 -18.32
N ILE A 179 -10.74 9.63 -17.88
CA ILE A 179 -10.67 8.18 -17.67
C ILE A 179 -11.41 7.47 -18.81
N TYR A 180 -10.80 6.45 -19.38
CA TYR A 180 -11.38 5.64 -20.44
C TYR A 180 -11.33 4.15 -20.11
N ALA A 181 -12.26 3.38 -20.68
CA ALA A 181 -12.23 1.93 -20.72
C ALA A 181 -12.04 1.44 -22.16
N GLY A 182 -10.97 0.70 -22.42
CA GLY A 182 -10.54 0.23 -23.75
C GLY A 182 -9.05 0.46 -23.96
N ASP A 183 -8.55 0.16 -25.15
CA ASP A 183 -7.17 0.51 -25.51
C ASP A 183 -7.03 2.00 -25.89
N VAL A 184 -5.81 2.51 -25.76
CA VAL A 184 -5.48 3.91 -26.11
C VAL A 184 -5.75 4.20 -27.58
N ASP A 185 -5.48 3.23 -28.46
CA ASP A 185 -5.57 3.40 -29.91
C ASP A 185 -6.90 2.90 -30.51
N GLU A 186 -7.79 2.35 -29.67
CA GLU A 186 -9.09 1.83 -30.10
C GLU A 186 -10.13 2.96 -30.25
N PRO A 187 -10.82 3.06 -31.40
CA PRO A 187 -11.81 4.12 -31.65
C PRO A 187 -13.07 3.97 -30.79
N ASP A 188 -13.35 2.77 -30.28
CA ASP A 188 -14.53 2.44 -29.48
C ASP A 188 -14.27 2.48 -27.96
N ARG A 189 -13.16 3.09 -27.52
CA ARG A 189 -12.90 3.34 -26.10
C ARG A 189 -14.03 4.17 -25.47
N VAL A 190 -14.42 3.80 -24.25
CA VAL A 190 -15.56 4.40 -23.55
C VAL A 190 -15.05 5.41 -22.53
N HIS A 191 -15.43 6.68 -22.67
CA HIS A 191 -15.15 7.69 -21.64
C HIS A 191 -15.95 7.38 -20.36
N LEU A 192 -15.24 7.18 -19.26
CA LEU A 192 -15.83 6.93 -17.95
C LEU A 192 -15.99 8.25 -17.21
N ASN A 193 -17.24 8.61 -16.93
CA ASN A 193 -17.54 9.71 -16.03
C ASN A 193 -17.05 9.36 -14.64
N THR A 194 -15.94 9.96 -14.21
CA THR A 194 -15.52 9.84 -12.82
C THR A 194 -16.60 10.46 -11.95
N PRO A 195 -17.09 9.76 -10.90
CA PRO A 195 -17.91 10.41 -9.91
C PRO A 195 -17.10 11.59 -9.39
N THR A 196 -17.66 12.81 -9.50
CA THR A 196 -17.03 14.03 -9.01
C THR A 196 -16.48 13.73 -7.63
N THR A 197 -15.16 13.69 -7.52
CA THR A 197 -14.49 13.35 -6.26
C THR A 197 -15.08 14.28 -5.23
N LYS A 198 -15.91 13.74 -4.32
CA LYS A 198 -16.53 14.54 -3.26
C LYS A 198 -15.38 15.33 -2.66
N LYS A 199 -15.42 16.67 -2.79
CA LYS A 199 -14.38 17.56 -2.27
C LYS A 199 -14.00 17.00 -0.91
N ARG A 200 -12.76 16.51 -0.78
CA ARG A 200 -12.26 15.96 0.48
C ARG A 200 -12.64 17.00 1.53
N LYS A 201 -13.48 16.63 2.50
CA LYS A 201 -13.83 17.51 3.61
C LYS A 201 -12.53 18.12 4.09
N ALA A 202 -12.48 19.44 4.21
CA ALA A 202 -11.27 20.15 4.60
C ALA A 202 -10.61 19.39 5.75
N LYS A 203 -9.36 18.98 5.54
CA LYS A 203 -8.64 18.12 6.49
C LYS A 203 -8.68 18.88 7.81
N GLY A 204 -9.43 18.37 8.79
CA GLY A 204 -9.55 19.04 10.09
C GLY A 204 -8.18 19.23 10.74
N PRO A 205 -8.10 19.96 11.86
CA PRO A 205 -6.83 20.23 12.54
C PRO A 205 -5.98 18.96 12.66
N PRO A 206 -4.67 19.01 12.37
CA PRO A 206 -3.81 17.83 12.48
C PRO A 206 -3.83 17.31 13.91
N ASN A 207 -3.50 16.03 14.13
CA ASN A 207 -3.34 15.50 15.48
C ASN A 207 -2.26 16.27 16.25
N ARG A 208 -2.26 16.17 17.59
CA ARG A 208 -1.18 16.71 18.46
C ARG A 208 0.19 16.25 17.95
N LYS A 209 1.22 17.09 18.05
CA LYS A 209 2.59 16.70 17.64
C LYS A 209 3.05 15.50 18.44
N VAL A 210 3.81 14.60 17.81
CA VAL A 210 4.23 13.32 18.42
C VAL A 210 4.99 13.52 19.73
N LEU A 211 5.88 14.51 19.78
CA LEU A 211 6.69 14.84 20.97
C LEU A 211 5.83 15.22 22.18
N ASP A 212 4.73 15.94 21.95
CA ASP A 212 3.85 16.43 23.01
C ASP A 212 2.87 15.33 23.51
N ARG A 213 2.83 14.16 22.86
CA ARG A 213 1.88 13.10 23.23
C ARG A 213 2.35 12.33 24.44
N GLU A 214 3.64 11.97 24.49
CA GLU A 214 4.20 11.13 25.55
C GLU A 214 4.15 11.85 26.91
N ASP A 215 4.60 13.11 26.94
CA ASP A 215 4.57 13.95 28.13
C ASP A 215 3.13 14.18 28.66
N LEU A 216 2.15 14.40 27.77
CA LEU A 216 0.74 14.45 28.19
C LEU A 216 0.22 13.10 28.71
N GLN A 217 0.66 11.97 28.14
CA GLN A 217 0.27 10.66 28.66
C GLN A 217 0.81 10.45 30.07
N ASP A 218 2.05 10.84 30.33
CA ASP A 218 2.67 10.71 31.65
C ASP A 218 1.95 11.57 32.68
N ARG A 219 1.63 12.83 32.35
CA ARG A 219 0.82 13.70 33.22
C ARG A 219 -0.56 13.14 33.53
N LEU A 220 -1.22 12.53 32.53
CA LEU A 220 -2.51 11.86 32.75
C LEU A 220 -2.36 10.61 33.63
N ARG A 221 -1.28 9.83 33.49
CA ARG A 221 -1.00 8.67 34.34
C ARG A 221 -0.69 9.08 35.78
N ASP A 222 0.09 10.13 35.99
CA ASP A 222 0.42 10.67 37.30
C ASP A 222 -0.84 11.20 38.00
N TRP A 223 -1.63 11.98 37.28
CA TRP A 223 -2.93 12.46 37.77
C TRP A 223 -3.85 11.29 38.12
N LEU A 224 -3.95 10.27 37.26
CA LEU A 224 -4.78 9.09 37.48
C LEU A 224 -4.34 8.34 38.73
N THR A 225 -3.03 8.14 38.91
CA THR A 225 -2.45 7.44 40.07
C THR A 225 -2.77 8.19 41.36
N SER A 226 -2.58 9.51 41.39
CA SER A 226 -2.90 10.36 42.54
C SER A 226 -4.41 10.38 42.85
N THR A 227 -5.25 10.49 41.81
CA THR A 227 -6.71 10.54 41.95
C THR A 227 -7.26 9.20 42.45
N HIS A 228 -6.78 8.08 41.91
CA HIS A 228 -7.17 6.74 42.36
C HIS A 228 -6.70 6.47 43.79
N ALA A 229 -5.48 6.88 44.15
CA ALA A 229 -4.97 6.72 45.51
C ALA A 229 -5.82 7.46 46.56
N SER A 230 -6.45 8.58 46.19
CA SER A 230 -7.32 9.37 47.07
C SER A 230 -8.81 9.02 46.96
N ASP A 231 -9.20 8.13 46.04
CA ASP A 231 -10.60 7.72 45.85
C ASP A 231 -11.08 6.88 47.06
N PRO A 232 -12.16 7.28 47.77
CA PRO A 232 -12.75 6.49 48.85
C PRO A 232 -13.15 5.06 48.45
N ARG A 233 -13.40 4.84 47.16
CA ARG A 233 -13.80 3.55 46.56
C ARG A 233 -12.65 2.82 45.87
N ARG A 234 -11.39 3.24 46.06
CA ARG A 234 -10.20 2.63 45.41
C ARG A 234 -10.07 1.12 45.64
N ALA A 235 -10.63 0.60 46.73
CA ALA A 235 -10.61 -0.84 47.05
C ALA A 235 -11.49 -1.68 46.11
N VAL A 236 -12.51 -1.08 45.49
CA VAL A 236 -13.47 -1.77 44.61
C VAL A 236 -13.47 -1.22 43.18
N ARG A 237 -12.97 0.00 42.96
CA ARG A 237 -12.81 0.61 41.64
C ARG A 237 -11.34 0.57 41.23
N PRO A 238 -10.95 -0.17 40.17
CA PRO A 238 -9.60 -0.07 39.63
C PRO A 238 -9.37 1.30 38.97
N ALA A 239 -8.11 1.74 38.86
CA ALA A 239 -7.78 3.00 38.18
C ALA A 239 -8.31 3.08 36.74
N SER A 240 -8.39 1.96 36.02
CA SER A 240 -8.97 1.91 34.68
C SER A 240 -10.46 2.30 34.63
N PHE A 241 -11.18 2.27 35.76
CA PHE A 241 -12.55 2.77 35.87
C PHE A 241 -12.61 4.30 35.78
N ILE A 242 -11.55 4.99 36.21
CA ILE A 242 -11.44 6.44 36.09
C ILE A 242 -10.97 6.78 34.69
N LEU A 243 -9.84 6.23 34.22
CA LEU A 243 -9.37 6.48 32.86
C LEU A 243 -8.46 5.32 32.41
N ASP A 244 -8.83 4.62 31.35
CA ASP A 244 -8.05 3.48 30.85
C ASP A 244 -6.88 3.92 29.94
N ALA A 245 -5.98 2.98 29.65
CA ALA A 245 -4.80 3.25 28.82
C ALA A 245 -5.17 3.69 27.39
N LYS A 246 -6.30 3.21 26.86
CA LYS A 246 -6.82 3.57 25.54
C LYS A 246 -7.31 5.02 25.53
N GLY A 247 -8.01 5.45 26.56
CA GLY A 247 -8.48 6.81 26.80
C GLY A 247 -7.31 7.78 26.90
N ILE A 248 -6.30 7.46 27.72
CA ILE A 248 -5.06 8.25 27.83
C ILE A 248 -4.39 8.44 26.46
N LYS A 249 -4.25 7.37 25.68
CA LYS A 249 -3.66 7.43 24.33
C LYS A 249 -4.51 8.23 23.34
N THR A 250 -5.82 8.12 23.45
CA THR A 250 -6.78 8.83 22.56
C THR A 250 -6.73 10.32 22.85
N LEU A 251 -6.89 10.71 24.12
CA LEU A 251 -6.88 12.12 24.55
C LEU A 251 -5.55 12.81 24.24
N SER A 252 -4.41 12.13 24.46
CA SER A 252 -3.09 12.66 24.11
C SER A 252 -2.85 12.81 22.62
N THR A 253 -3.66 12.21 21.75
CA THR A 253 -3.50 12.35 20.29
C THR A 253 -4.28 13.54 19.72
N ILE A 254 -5.32 14.00 20.42
CA ILE A 254 -6.21 15.04 19.91
C ILE A 254 -5.55 16.42 19.93
N HIS A 255 -5.80 17.17 18.85
CA HIS A 255 -5.33 18.55 18.74
C HIS A 255 -5.94 19.43 19.84
N PRO A 256 -5.15 20.30 20.50
CA PRO A 256 -5.65 21.23 21.52
C PRO A 256 -6.93 21.97 21.11
N ASP A 257 -7.00 22.46 19.86
CA ASP A 257 -8.15 23.25 19.40
C ASP A 257 -9.47 22.45 19.28
N ARG A 258 -9.39 21.12 19.33
CA ARG A 258 -10.56 20.21 19.30
C ARG A 258 -11.02 19.81 20.71
N MET A 259 -10.23 20.09 21.74
CA MET A 259 -10.56 19.74 23.13
C MET A 259 -10.75 21.03 23.93
N ARG A 260 -11.99 21.52 23.96
CA ARG A 260 -12.38 22.82 24.55
C ARG A 260 -13.30 22.70 25.76
N SER A 261 -13.77 21.50 26.09
CA SER A 261 -14.65 21.26 27.24
C SER A 261 -14.56 19.83 27.73
N ALA A 262 -15.01 19.58 28.96
CA ALA A 262 -15.17 18.24 29.51
C ALA A 262 -16.12 17.35 28.70
N ALA A 263 -17.18 17.93 28.13
CA ALA A 263 -18.11 17.19 27.26
C ALA A 263 -17.40 16.56 26.05
N GLN A 264 -16.41 17.26 25.47
CA GLN A 264 -15.63 16.73 24.36
C GLN A 264 -14.64 15.64 24.77
N VAL A 265 -14.17 15.65 26.02
CA VAL A 265 -13.40 14.53 26.59
C VAL A 265 -14.27 13.29 26.56
N VAL A 266 -15.48 13.38 27.11
CA VAL A 266 -16.44 12.27 27.23
C VAL A 266 -16.85 11.74 25.86
N GLU A 267 -17.20 12.63 24.92
CA GLU A 267 -17.53 12.25 23.54
C GLU A 267 -16.36 11.51 22.87
N THR A 268 -15.13 11.97 23.12
CA THR A 268 -13.92 11.37 22.55
C THR A 268 -13.69 9.94 23.04
N ILE A 269 -13.80 9.71 24.34
CA ILE A 269 -13.52 8.41 24.95
C ILE A 269 -14.77 7.53 25.06
N GLN A 270 -15.94 8.05 24.66
CA GLN A 270 -17.23 7.37 24.66
C GLN A 270 -17.69 6.95 26.05
N GLU A 271 -17.45 7.80 27.05
CA GLU A 271 -17.88 7.56 28.44
C GLU A 271 -19.30 8.07 28.71
N ALA A 272 -19.88 7.65 29.84
CA ALA A 272 -21.21 8.07 30.27
C ALA A 272 -21.25 9.50 30.85
N ALA A 273 -22.45 10.09 30.91
CA ALA A 273 -22.65 11.40 31.52
C ALA A 273 -22.27 11.43 33.02
N GLU A 274 -22.55 10.35 33.76
CA GLU A 274 -22.16 10.22 35.17
C GLU A 274 -20.64 10.28 35.35
N TRP A 275 -19.89 9.68 34.41
CA TRP A 275 -18.44 9.76 34.40
C TRP A 275 -17.95 11.19 34.14
N GLN A 276 -18.66 11.98 33.31
CA GLN A 276 -18.34 13.39 33.08
C GLN A 276 -18.42 14.20 34.36
N GLU A 277 -19.49 14.03 35.13
CA GLU A 277 -19.71 14.75 36.38
C GLU A 277 -18.63 14.42 37.42
N GLU A 278 -18.21 13.15 37.48
CA GLU A 278 -17.23 12.70 38.46
C GLU A 278 -15.79 13.07 38.05
N TRP A 279 -15.40 12.83 36.79
CA TRP A 279 -14.00 12.88 36.33
C TRP A 279 -13.73 13.81 35.16
N GLY A 280 -14.73 14.05 34.31
CA GLY A 280 -14.56 14.75 33.03
C GLY A 280 -13.92 16.14 33.16
N GLU A 281 -14.38 16.95 34.11
CA GLU A 281 -13.83 18.29 34.36
C GLU A 281 -12.36 18.23 34.84
N ARG A 282 -12.02 17.24 35.66
CA ARG A 282 -10.65 17.07 36.19
C ARG A 282 -9.69 16.63 35.10
N VAL A 283 -10.10 15.68 34.25
CA VAL A 283 -9.31 15.26 33.07
C VAL A 283 -9.11 16.42 32.10
N PHE A 284 -10.18 17.18 31.82
CA PHE A 284 -10.10 18.35 30.95
C PHE A 284 -9.18 19.43 31.51
N ALA A 285 -9.17 19.65 32.82
CA ALA A 285 -8.26 20.60 33.47
C ALA A 285 -6.78 20.20 33.30
N VAL A 286 -6.43 18.91 33.42
CA VAL A 286 -5.06 18.42 33.18
C VAL A 286 -4.63 18.71 31.75
N ILE A 287 -5.47 18.37 30.76
CA ILE A 287 -5.18 18.60 29.34
C ILE A 287 -5.06 20.11 29.04
N SER A 288 -5.98 20.91 29.56
CA SER A 288 -6.00 22.37 29.33
C SER A 288 -4.79 23.07 29.94
N SER A 289 -4.38 22.66 31.14
CA SER A 289 -3.19 23.19 31.81
C SER A 289 -1.93 22.86 31.00
N TYR A 290 -1.82 21.63 30.52
CA TYR A 290 -0.72 21.21 29.64
C TYR A 290 -0.65 22.04 28.36
N ASP A 291 -1.79 22.25 27.70
CA ASP A 291 -1.87 23.02 26.47
C ASP A 291 -1.53 24.51 26.69
N ALA A 292 -1.90 25.06 27.84
CA ALA A 292 -1.53 26.42 28.22
C ALA A 292 -0.01 26.55 28.45
N GLU A 293 0.62 25.56 29.08
CA GLU A 293 2.07 25.51 29.31
C GLU A 293 2.84 25.46 27.98
N LEU A 294 2.45 24.55 27.07
CA LEU A 294 3.08 24.45 25.74
C LEU A 294 2.97 25.76 24.95
N ARG A 295 1.80 26.43 25.00
CA ARG A 295 1.62 27.74 24.35
C ARG A 295 2.58 28.77 24.93
N ARG A 296 2.73 28.84 26.25
CA ARG A 296 3.69 29.76 26.92
C ARG A 296 5.14 29.49 26.50
N LEU A 297 5.57 28.23 26.50
CA LEU A 297 6.92 27.84 26.09
C LEU A 297 7.19 28.20 24.62
N SER A 298 6.22 27.95 23.74
CA SER A 298 6.36 28.29 22.31
C SER A 298 6.45 29.80 22.07
N SER A 299 5.72 30.60 22.83
CA SER A 299 5.78 32.07 22.75
C SER A 299 7.12 32.60 23.25
N ALA A 300 7.63 32.07 24.36
CA ALA A 300 8.93 32.46 24.91
C ALA A 300 10.11 32.15 23.95
N GLN A 301 10.07 31.00 23.29
CA GLN A 301 11.07 30.62 22.29
C GLN A 301 11.06 31.56 21.07
N LYS A 302 9.87 31.98 20.61
CA LYS A 302 9.74 32.93 19.50
C LYS A 302 10.34 34.29 19.83
N VAL A 303 10.04 34.83 21.03
CA VAL A 303 10.59 36.12 21.49
C VAL A 303 12.12 36.09 21.52
N ARG A 304 12.71 34.98 21.98
CA ARG A 304 14.17 34.80 22.04
C ARG A 304 14.84 34.63 20.68
N ALA A 305 14.11 34.18 19.66
CA ALA A 305 14.64 34.03 18.30
C ALA A 305 14.57 35.34 17.48
N THR A 306 13.76 36.31 17.93
CA THR A 306 13.59 37.62 17.28
C THR A 306 14.37 38.75 17.94
N ALA A 307 15.01 38.49 19.07
CA ALA A 307 15.91 39.40 19.78
C ALA A 307 17.37 39.05 19.50
#